data_AF-A0A1M5JJZ2-F1
#
_entry.id   AF-A0A1M5JJZ2-F1
#
_cell.length_a   1.000
_cell.length_b   1.000
_cell.length_c   1.000
_cell.angle_alpha   90.00
_cell.angle_beta   90.00
_cell.angle_gamma   90.00
#
_symmetry.space_group_name_H-M   'P 1'
#
loop_
_entity.id
_entity.type
_entity.pdbx_description
1 polymer ?
#
loop_
_entity_poly.entity_id
_entity_poly.type
_entity_poly.pdbx_seq_one_letter_code
_entity_poly.pdbx_strand_id
1 'polypeptide(L)' 'LVIEKLEEAKALINPNKKLQLYREIQQIIIDDMPWISLYHPKAAVGHRKDILGLRSNPLGFINYDNIIVR' A
#
# COMPACT_ATOMS: atom_id res chain seq x y z
N LEU A 1 13.94 -18.59 0.28
CA LEU A 1 14.20 -17.59 -0.79
C LEU A 1 13.46 -16.25 -0.60
N VAL A 2 12.13 -16.17 -0.79
CA VAL A 2 11.38 -14.88 -0.68
C VAL A 2 11.57 -14.22 0.69
N ILE A 3 11.41 -14.99 1.77
CA ILE A 3 11.55 -14.48 3.15
C ILE A 3 12.97 -13.94 3.42
N GLU A 4 14.00 -14.66 2.97
CA GLU A 4 15.40 -14.24 3.15
C GLU A 4 15.69 -12.93 2.41
N LYS A 5 15.24 -12.79 1.15
CA LYS A 5 15.38 -11.56 0.38
C LYS A 5 14.59 -10.39 1.00
N LEU A 6 13.45 -10.66 1.63
CA LEU A 6 12.69 -9.63 2.37
C LEU A 6 13.46 -9.11 3.58
N GLU A 7 14.14 -9.98 4.33
CA GLU A 7 15.00 -9.56 5.45
C GLU A 7 16.19 -8.72 4.97
N GLU A 8 16.82 -9.10 3.86
CA GLU A 8 17.87 -8.28 3.22
C GLU A 8 17.33 -6.89 2.81
N ALA A 9 16.14 -6.84 2.20
CA ALA A 9 15.51 -5.59 1.78
C ALA A 9 15.24 -4.66 2.96
N LYS A 10 14.82 -5.20 4.12
CA LYS A 10 14.60 -4.42 5.34
C LYS A 10 15.88 -3.71 5.79
N ALA A 11 17.01 -4.40 5.76
CA ALA A 11 18.32 -3.87 6.19
C ALA A 11 18.92 -2.82 5.23
N LEU A 12 18.50 -2.79 3.96
CA LEU A 12 19.00 -1.82 2.97
C LEU A 12 18.51 -0.39 3.23
N ILE A 13 19.47 0.54 3.34
CA ILE A 13 19.24 1.99 3.47
C ILE A 13 19.07 2.66 2.09
N ASN A 14 19.85 2.26 1.08
CA ASN A 14 19.81 2.89 -0.24
C ASN A 14 18.47 2.58 -0.95
N PRO A 15 17.65 3.60 -1.28
CA PRO A 15 16.31 3.39 -1.81
C PRO A 15 16.31 2.76 -3.21
N ASN A 16 17.30 3.07 -4.05
CA ASN A 16 17.39 2.50 -5.39
C ASN A 16 17.74 1.01 -5.36
N LYS A 17 18.67 0.61 -4.48
CA LYS A 17 19.01 -0.79 -4.27
C LYS A 17 17.82 -1.56 -3.66
N LYS A 18 17.14 -0.95 -2.69
CA LYS A 18 15.95 -1.52 -2.07
C LYS A 18 14.82 -1.74 -3.09
N LEU A 19 14.59 -0.77 -3.97
CA LEU A 19 13.62 -0.89 -5.07
C LEU A 19 13.96 -2.04 -6.01
N GLN A 20 15.23 -2.19 -6.41
CA GLN A 20 15.66 -3.29 -7.26
C GLN A 20 15.41 -4.65 -6.60
N LEU A 21 15.75 -4.80 -5.32
CA LEU A 21 15.51 -6.04 -4.58
C LEU A 21 14.01 -6.36 -4.44
N TYR A 22 13.16 -5.37 -4.21
CA TYR A 22 11.71 -5.59 -4.20
C TYR A 22 11.16 -6.05 -5.54
N ARG A 23 11.72 -5.61 -6.67
CA ARG A 23 11.33 -6.11 -8.00
C ARG A 23 11.69 -7.58 -8.18
N GLU A 24 12.87 -7.99 -7.74
CA GLU A 24 13.28 -9.40 -7.76
C GLU A 24 12.36 -10.27 -6.90
N ILE A 25 12.00 -9.80 -5.70
CA ILE A 25 11.07 -10.48 -4.81
C ILE A 25 9.69 -10.64 -5.47
N GLN A 26 9.18 -9.57 -6.10
CA GLN A 26 7.91 -9.62 -6.82
C GLN A 26 7.94 -10.61 -7.98
N GLN A 27 9.06 -10.68 -8.71
CA GLN A 27 9.23 -11.66 -9.79
C GLN A 27 9.11 -13.09 -9.26
N ILE A 28 9.78 -13.42 -8.15
CA ILE A 28 9.68 -14.75 -7.53
C ILE A 28 8.23 -15.06 -7.13
N ILE A 29 7.52 -14.10 -6.55
CA ILE A 29 6.11 -14.28 -6.16
C ILE A 29 5.21 -14.52 -7.39
N ILE A 30 5.47 -13.83 -8.50
CA ILE A 30 4.71 -14.04 -9.75
C ILE A 30 4.99 -15.43 -10.32
N ASP A 31 6.26 -15.85 -10.34
CA ASP A 31 6.69 -17.13 -10.88
C ASP A 31 6.17 -18.32 -10.05
N ASP A 32 6.22 -18.21 -8.72
CA ASP A 32 5.74 -19.24 -7.79
C ASP A 32 4.20 -19.26 -7.69
N MET A 33 3.53 -18.16 -8.06
CA MET A 33 2.08 -17.94 -7.99
C MET A 33 1.42 -18.57 -6.74
N PRO A 34 1.84 -18.18 -5.51
CA PRO A 34 1.30 -18.77 -4.28
C PRO A 34 -0.19 -18.45 -4.07
N TRP A 35 -0.69 -17.41 -4.75
CA TRP A 35 -2.11 -17.05 -4.84
C TRP A 35 -2.42 -16.46 -6.21
N ILE A 36 -3.71 -16.42 -6.55
CA ILE A 36 -4.19 -15.78 -7.78
C ILE A 36 -4.39 -14.29 -7.52
N SER A 37 -3.60 -13.44 -8.17
CA SER A 37 -3.75 -11.97 -8.10
C SER A 37 -4.90 -11.52 -9.01
N LEU A 38 -5.92 -10.86 -8.44
CA LEU A 38 -7.12 -10.45 -9.19
C LEU A 38 -7.04 -8.99 -9.66
N TYR A 39 -6.97 -8.04 -8.74
CA TYR A 39 -6.87 -6.61 -9.04
C TYR A 39 -6.50 -5.79 -7.79
N HIS A 40 -6.09 -4.54 -7.99
CA HIS A 40 -5.96 -3.54 -6.91
C HIS A 40 -7.23 -2.68 -6.84
N PRO A 41 -7.95 -2.64 -5.70
CA PRO A 41 -9.22 -1.93 -5.60
C PRO A 41 -9.02 -0.41 -5.64
N LYS A 42 -9.96 0.28 -6.31
CA LYS A 42 -10.12 1.73 -6.23
C LYS A 42 -11.19 2.04 -5.19
N ALA A 43 -10.80 2.65 -4.08
CA ALA A 43 -11.73 3.04 -3.03
C ALA A 43 -12.41 4.38 -3.37
N ALA A 44 -13.67 4.49 -3.01
CA ALA A 44 -14.42 5.75 -3.00
C ALA A 44 -15.08 5.89 -1.62
N VAL A 45 -15.14 7.11 -1.12
CA VAL A 45 -15.76 7.42 0.18
C VAL A 45 -16.93 8.36 -0.05
N GLY A 46 -18.13 7.92 0.33
CA GLY A 46 -19.32 8.77 0.36
C GLY A 46 -19.48 9.42 1.73
N HIS A 47 -19.86 10.70 1.76
CA HIS A 47 -20.20 11.41 2.99
C HIS A 47 -21.39 12.33 2.78
N ARG A 48 -22.02 12.74 3.88
CA ARG A 48 -23.12 13.71 3.82
C ARG A 48 -22.62 15.05 3.29
N LYS A 49 -23.50 15.77 2.58
CA LYS A 49 -23.18 17.06 1.94
C LYS A 49 -22.78 18.17 2.92
N ASP A 50 -23.19 18.09 4.17
CA ASP A 50 -22.90 19.06 5.23
C ASP A 50 -21.61 18.74 6.01
N ILE A 51 -20.94 17.64 5.70
CA ILE A 51 -19.63 17.29 6.25
C ILE A 51 -18.54 17.93 5.38
N LEU A 52 -17.71 18.77 5.99
CA LEU A 52 -16.54 19.39 5.37
C LEU A 52 -15.25 18.82 5.98
N GLY A 53 -14.15 18.90 5.23
CA GLY A 53 -12.81 18.56 5.72
C GLY A 53 -12.48 17.07 5.77
N LEU A 54 -13.40 16.18 5.36
CA LEU A 54 -13.17 14.74 5.28
C LEU A 54 -12.04 14.43 4.29
N ARG A 55 -11.04 13.67 4.74
CA ARG A 55 -9.93 13.18 3.90
C ARG A 55 -9.69 11.70 4.17
N SER A 56 -9.55 10.91 3.10
CA SER A 56 -8.95 9.57 3.20
C SER A 56 -7.44 9.68 2.99
N ASN A 57 -6.67 8.92 3.76
CA ASN A 57 -5.25 8.77 3.53
C ASN A 57 -4.97 7.64 2.51
N PRO A 58 -3.75 7.56 1.94
CA PRO A 58 -3.39 6.51 0.98
C PRO A 58 -3.48 5.07 1.52
N LEU A 59 -3.57 4.89 2.84
CA LEU A 59 -3.76 3.58 3.49
C LEU A 59 -5.25 3.19 3.58
N GLY A 60 -6.16 4.05 3.12
CA GLY A 60 -7.61 3.81 3.15
C GLY A 60 -8.31 4.25 4.43
N PHE A 61 -7.60 4.85 5.39
CA PHE A 61 -8.23 5.36 6.62
C PHE A 61 -8.80 6.77 6.41
N ILE A 62 -9.91 7.06 7.08
CA ILE A 62 -10.51 8.40 7.14
C ILE A 62 -9.88 9.15 8.32
N ASN A 63 -9.37 10.35 8.06
CA ASN A 63 -8.96 11.28 9.12
C ASN A 63 -10.19 12.06 9.61
N TYR A 64 -10.44 12.01 10.92
CA TYR A 64 -11.59 12.67 11.56
C TYR A 64 -11.24 13.98 12.27
N ASP A 65 -9.95 14.30 12.43
CA ASP A 65 -9.46 15.43 13.23
C ASP A 65 -9.91 16.80 12.68
N ASN A 66 -10.13 16.87 11.37
CA ASN A 66 -10.45 18.12 10.66
C ASN A 66 -11.90 18.16 10.14
N ILE A 67 -12.78 17.32 10.68
CA ILE A 67 -14.17 17.26 10.24
C ILE A 67 -14.99 18.38 10.87
N ILE A 68 -15.78 19.05 10.04
CA ILE A 68 -16.74 20.07 10.46
C ILE A 68 -18.12 19.66 9.97
N VAL A 69 -19.12 19.75 10.85
CA VAL A 69 -20.54 19.55 10.52
C VAL A 69 -21.20 20.93 10.49
N ARG A 70 -21.88 21.25 9.40
CA ARG A 70 -22.59 22.52 9.21
C ARG A 70 -24.07 22.42 9.55
#